data_AF-A0A0N0BBD2-F1
#
_entry.id   AF-A0A0N0BBD2-F1
#
_cell.length_a   1.000
_cell.length_b   1.000
_cell.length_c   1.000
_cell.angle_alpha   90.00
_cell.angle_beta   90.00
_cell.angle_gamma   90.00
#
_symmetry.space_group_name_H-M   'P 1'
#
loop_
_entity.id
_entity.type
_entity.pdbx_description
1 polymer ?
#
loop_
_entity_poly.entity_id
_entity_poly.type
_entity_poly.pdbx_seq_one_letter_code
_entity_poly.pdbx_strand_id
1 'polypeptide(L)' 'MSHFSRYNQMRDIVVQCSRETPMNNIIWFPFCIMAPNQYSYNVLNIFLHILPAFFMDIFLKLSGRKSM' A
#
# COMPACT_ATOMS: atom_id res chain seq x y z
N MET A 1 -12.94 3.68 23.46
CA MET A 1 -11.69 2.93 23.72
C MET A 1 -11.53 1.61 22.92
N SER A 2 -12.55 1.12 22.19
CA SER A 2 -12.48 -0.18 21.47
C SER A 2 -11.88 -0.13 20.05
N HIS A 3 -12.02 0.97 19.31
CA HIS A 3 -11.53 1.06 17.92
C HIS A 3 -10.01 1.07 17.78
N PHE A 4 -9.29 1.67 18.73
CA PHE A 4 -7.82 1.74 18.70
C PHE A 4 -7.17 0.37 18.91
N SER A 5 -7.77 -0.48 19.75
CA SER A 5 -7.30 -1.85 19.99
C SER A 5 -7.37 -2.72 18.73
N ARG A 6 -8.45 -2.60 17.94
CA ARG A 6 -8.62 -3.34 16.69
C ARG A 6 -7.66 -2.86 15.59
N TYR A 7 -7.30 -1.57 15.61
CA TYR A 7 -6.33 -1.00 14.69
C TYR A 7 -4.94 -1.60 14.84
N ASN A 8 -4.43 -1.62 16.08
CA ASN A 8 -3.12 -2.22 16.35
C ASN A 8 -3.13 -3.71 16.04
N GLN A 9 -4.19 -4.43 16.42
CA GLN A 9 -4.31 -5.86 16.12
C GLN A 9 -4.26 -6.18 14.61
N MET A 10 -5.01 -5.45 13.78
CA MET A 10 -4.98 -5.66 12.32
C MET A 10 -3.61 -5.34 11.74
N ARG A 11 -2.95 -4.27 12.22
CA ARG A 11 -1.60 -3.92 11.78
C ARG A 11 -0.59 -4.98 12.17
N ASP A 12 -0.66 -5.48 13.39
CA ASP A 12 0.27 -6.49 13.90
C ASP A 12 0.14 -7.80 13.11
N ILE A 13 -1.10 -8.22 12.80
CA ILE A 13 -1.35 -9.40 11.95
C ILE A 13 -0.78 -9.19 10.54
N VAL A 14 -1.06 -8.05 9.91
CA VAL A 14 -0.55 -7.77 8.55
C VAL A 14 0.98 -7.76 8.55
N VAL A 15 1.62 -7.12 9.54
CA VAL A 15 3.08 -7.10 9.66
C VAL A 15 3.63 -8.50 9.91
N GLN A 16 2.99 -9.30 10.75
CA GLN A 16 3.40 -10.68 11.01
C GLN A 16 3.33 -11.52 9.72
N CYS A 17 2.19 -11.53 9.03
CA CYS A 17 2.05 -12.27 7.76
C CYS A 17 3.06 -11.80 6.71
N SER A 18 3.34 -10.50 6.66
CA SER A 18 4.31 -9.91 5.73
C SER A 18 5.76 -10.29 6.03
N ARG A 19 6.07 -10.59 7.29
CA ARG A 19 7.39 -11.11 7.71
C ARG A 19 7.52 -12.60 7.45
N GLU A 20 6.45 -13.35 7.64
CA GLU A 20 6.42 -14.81 7.44
C GLU A 20 6.41 -15.17 5.96
N THR A 21 5.78 -14.35 5.11
CA THR A 21 5.73 -14.55 3.67
C THR A 21 6.70 -13.57 2.99
N PRO A 22 7.89 -14.02 2.55
CA PRO A 22 8.80 -13.17 1.81
C PRO A 22 8.15 -12.83 0.46
N MET A 23 7.59 -11.64 0.37
CA MET A 23 7.17 -11.06 -0.90
C MET A 23 8.43 -10.58 -1.62
N ASN A 24 9.14 -11.50 -2.25
CA ASN A 24 10.26 -11.12 -3.09
C ASN A 24 9.71 -10.36 -4.31
N ASN A 25 10.36 -9.25 -4.66
CA ASN A 25 10.05 -8.39 -5.80
C ASN A 25 8.77 -7.53 -5.69
N ILE A 26 8.27 -7.24 -4.49
CA ILE A 26 7.25 -6.19 -4.32
C ILE A 26 7.89 -4.80 -4.35
N ILE A 27 7.23 -3.88 -5.04
CA ILE A 27 7.64 -2.47 -5.11
C ILE A 27 7.22 -1.72 -3.83
N TRP A 28 6.15 -2.17 -3.17
CA TRP A 28 5.53 -1.49 -2.04
C TRP A 28 5.45 -2.38 -0.82
N PHE A 29 5.74 -1.83 0.36
CA PHE A 29 5.51 -2.54 1.62
C PHE A 29 4.00 -2.75 1.82
N PRO A 30 3.54 -3.96 2.18
CA PRO A 30 2.14 -4.17 2.51
C PRO A 30 1.77 -3.45 3.79
N PHE A 31 0.85 -2.51 3.71
CA PHE A 31 0.29 -1.84 4.87
C PHE A 31 -1.23 -1.82 4.76
N CYS A 32 -1.91 -1.77 5.90
CA CYS A 32 -3.36 -1.66 5.99
C CYS A 32 -3.74 -0.32 6.61
N ILE A 33 -4.59 0.44 5.93
CA ILE A 33 -5.13 1.70 6.44
C ILE A 33 -6.64 1.55 6.59
N MET A 34 -7.10 1.68 7.83
CA MET A 34 -8.52 1.78 8.14
C MET A 34 -8.89 3.26 8.22
N ALA A 35 -9.70 3.72 7.25
CA ALA A 35 -10.27 5.06 7.30
C ALA A 35 -11.64 5.02 8.00
N PRO A 36 -12.03 6.08 8.71
CA PRO A 36 -13.31 6.14 9.40
C PRO A 36 -14.51 6.20 8.45
N ASN A 37 -14.30 6.57 7.18
CA ASN A 37 -15.34 6.64 6.17
C ASN A 37 -14.81 6.20 4.80
N GLN A 38 -15.72 5.79 3.90
CA GLN A 38 -15.38 5.28 2.58
C GLN A 38 -14.76 6.34 1.66
N TYR A 39 -15.13 7.61 1.82
CA TYR A 39 -14.58 8.70 1.00
C TYR A 39 -13.09 8.90 1.31
N SER A 40 -12.73 9.05 2.58
CA SER A 40 -11.35 9.15 3.06
C SER A 40 -10.55 7.90 2.69
N TYR A 41 -11.13 6.70 2.78
CA TYR A 41 -10.48 5.48 2.29
C TYR A 41 -10.16 5.57 0.80
N ASN A 42 -11.12 5.99 -0.03
CA ASN A 42 -10.93 6.09 -1.47
C ASN A 42 -9.87 7.13 -1.84
N VAL A 43 -9.90 8.29 -1.18
CA VAL A 43 -8.89 9.34 -1.35
C VAL A 43 -7.51 8.81 -1.00
N LEU A 44 -7.34 8.22 0.19
CA LEU A 44 -6.08 7.62 0.64
C LEU A 44 -5.59 6.53 -0.33
N ASN A 45 -6.51 5.68 -0.81
CA ASN A 45 -6.20 4.63 -1.76
C ASN A 45 -5.65 5.19 -3.09
N ILE A 46 -6.25 6.26 -3.61
CA ILE A 46 -5.75 6.94 -4.81
C ILE A 46 -4.35 7.51 -4.56
N PHE A 47 -4.12 8.18 -3.43
CA PHE A 47 -2.83 8.80 -3.14
C PHE A 47 -1.71 7.81 -2.86
N LEU A 48 -2.03 6.66 -2.24
CA LEU A 48 -1.01 5.70 -1.80
C LEU A 48 -0.75 4.57 -2.79
N HIS A 49 -1.70 4.27 -3.69
CA HIS A 49 -1.55 3.19 -4.66
C HIS A 49 -1.56 3.69 -6.11
N ILE A 50 -2.55 4.51 -6.48
CA ILE A 50 -2.73 4.92 -7.88
C ILE A 50 -1.69 5.97 -8.29
N LEU A 51 -1.55 7.02 -7.49
CA LEU A 51 -0.65 8.12 -7.79
C LEU A 51 0.83 7.66 -7.86
N PRO A 52 1.33 6.83 -6.92
CA PRO A 52 2.72 6.36 -6.98
C PRO A 52 2.94 5.38 -8.14
N ALA A 53 1.98 4.51 -8.45
CA ALA A 53 2.04 3.65 -9.63
C ALA A 53 2.09 4.46 -10.93
N PHE A 54 1.26 5.50 -11.04
CA PHE A 54 1.25 6.40 -12.19
C PHE A 54 2.60 7.10 -12.39
N PHE A 55 3.21 7.61 -11.30
CA PHE A 55 4.54 8.19 -11.38
C PHE A 55 5.59 7.16 -11.80
N MET A 56 5.55 5.95 -11.23
CA MET A 56 6.46 4.86 -11.61
C MET A 56 6.36 4.53 -13.10
N ASP A 57 5.15 4.45 -13.66
CA ASP A 57 4.94 4.21 -15.09
C ASP A 57 5.52 5.34 -15.95
N ILE A 58 5.35 6.60 -15.54
CA ILE A 58 5.95 7.75 -16.22
C ILE A 58 7.47 7.67 -16.15
N PHE A 59 8.04 7.44 -14.97
CA PHE A 59 9.49 7.33 -14.81
C PHE A 59 10.06 6.18 -15.63
N LEU A 60 9.38 5.03 -15.69
CA LEU A 60 9.79 3.89 -16.52
C LEU A 60 9.80 4.26 -18.02
N LYS A 61 8.76 4.95 -18.50
CA LYS A 61 8.70 5.46 -19.87
C LYS A 61 9.80 6.48 -20.18
N LEU A 62 10.08 7.39 -19.24
CA LEU A 62 11.11 8.41 -19.38
C LEU A 62 12.53 7.85 -19.26
N SER A 63 12.73 6.76 -18.51
CA SER A 63 14.05 6.14 -18.31
C SER A 63 14.58 5.40 -19.56
N GLY A 64 13.86 5.47 -20.70
CA GLY A 64 14.29 4.87 -21.97
C GLY A 64 14.36 3.34 -21.93
N ARG A 65 13.82 2.70 -20.88
CA ARG A 65 13.63 1.25 -20.86
C ARG A 65 12.59 0.93 -21.92
N LYS A 66 13.00 0.20 -22.97
CA LYS A 66 12.06 -0.35 -23.95
C LYS A 66 11.01 -1.13 -23.19
N SER A 67 9.73 -0.82 -23.41
CA SER A 67 8.66 -1.74 -23.02
C SER A 67 9.02 -3.09 -23.61
N MET A 68 9.17 -4.11 -22.75
CA MET A 68 9.08 -5.49 -23.23
C MET A 68 7.68 -5.70 -23.83
#